data_AF-R9QAL5-F1
#
_entry.id   AF-R9QAL5-F1
#
_cell.length_a   1.000
_cell.length_b   1.000
_cell.length_c   1.000
_cell.angle_alpha   90.00
_cell.angle_beta   90.00
_cell.angle_gamma   90.00
#
_symmetry.space_group_name_H-M   'P 1'
#
loop_
_entity.id
_entity.type
_entity.pdbx_description
1 polymer ?
#
loop_
_entity_poly.entity_id
_entity_poly.type
_entity_poly.pdbx_seq_one_letter_code
_entity_poly.pdbx_strand_id
1 'polypeptide(L)' 'MAQREWVEKDFYKELGVSSDASPEEIKRAYRKLARDLHPDANPDNPAAGERFKAVSEAHNVLSDPAKRKEYDETR' A
#
# COMPACT_ATOMS: atom_id res chain seq x y z
N MET A 1 12.62 -12.98 7.65
CA MET A 1 12.67 -12.92 6.17
C MET A 1 11.79 -11.80 5.58
N ALA A 2 10.77 -11.28 6.27
CA ALA A 2 9.92 -10.21 5.74
C ALA A 2 10.60 -8.82 5.57
N GLN A 3 11.63 -8.49 6.35
CA GLN A 3 12.31 -7.18 6.28
C GLN A 3 13.10 -6.93 4.99
N ARG A 4 13.54 -7.97 4.26
CA ARG A 4 14.24 -7.78 2.97
C ARG A 4 13.29 -7.37 1.84
N GLU A 5 12.01 -7.68 1.95
CA GLU A 5 11.03 -7.47 0.89
C GLU A 5 10.52 -6.02 0.82
N TRP A 6 10.73 -5.24 1.88
CA TRP A 6 10.30 -3.84 1.94
C TRP A 6 11.25 -2.90 1.19
N VAL A 7 12.56 -3.20 1.19
CA VAL A 7 13.60 -2.37 0.58
C VAL A 7 13.38 -2.19 -0.93
N GLU A 8 12.83 -3.21 -1.59
CA GLU A 8 12.57 -3.17 -3.04
C GLU A 8 11.20 -2.59 -3.39
N LYS A 9 10.33 -2.32 -2.40
CA LYS A 9 8.95 -1.84 -2.61
C LYS A 9 8.80 -0.38 -2.20
N ASP A 10 8.20 0.42 -3.08
CA ASP A 10 7.81 1.80 -2.77
C ASP A 10 6.33 1.86 -2.40
N PHE A 11 6.02 1.63 -1.12
CA PHE A 11 4.64 1.61 -0.61
C PHE A 11 3.91 2.94 -0.79
N TYR A 12 4.64 4.05 -0.80
CA TYR A 12 4.06 5.37 -1.05
C TYR A 12 3.61 5.48 -2.51
N LYS A 13 4.44 5.02 -3.47
CA LYS A 13 4.04 4.92 -4.87
C LYS A 13 2.90 3.93 -5.11
N GLU A 14 2.88 2.78 -4.43
CA GLU A 14 1.78 1.82 -4.56
C GLU A 14 0.43 2.43 -4.17
N LEU A 15 0.43 3.26 -3.12
CA LEU A 15 -0.74 4.06 -2.71
C LEU A 15 -0.96 5.32 -3.55
N GLY A 16 0.00 5.71 -4.38
CA GLY A 16 -0.02 6.96 -5.14
C GLY A 16 -0.01 8.21 -4.26
N VAL A 17 0.65 8.13 -3.09
CA VAL A 17 0.78 9.22 -2.13
C VAL A 17 2.25 9.63 -1.98
N SER A 18 2.48 10.81 -1.41
CA SER A 18 3.84 11.27 -1.12
C SER A 18 4.38 10.64 0.16
N SER A 19 5.72 10.62 0.33
CA SER A 19 6.37 10.10 1.55
C SER A 19 6.03 10.91 2.81
N ASP A 20 5.66 12.18 2.66
CA ASP A 20 5.17 13.07 3.71
C ASP A 20 3.66 12.95 3.96
N ALA A 21 2.95 12.07 3.24
CA ALA A 21 1.51 11.92 3.38
C ALA A 21 1.10 11.61 4.82
N SER A 22 0.04 12.28 5.26
CA SER A 22 -0.57 12.07 6.56
C SER A 22 -1.27 10.69 6.63
N PRO A 23 -1.47 10.14 7.84
CA PRO A 23 -2.22 8.90 8.02
C PRO A 23 -3.63 8.94 7.40
N GLU A 24 -4.27 10.12 7.41
CA GLU A 24 -5.58 10.32 6.80
C GLU A 24 -5.54 10.22 5.27
N GLU A 25 -4.50 10.77 4.63
CA GLU A 25 -4.27 10.69 3.19
C GLU A 25 -3.99 9.27 2.75
N ILE A 26 -3.10 8.56 3.46
CA ILE A 26 -2.80 7.13 3.24
C ILE A 26 -4.10 6.31 3.31
N LYS A 27 -4.91 6.51 4.36
CA LYS A 27 -6.19 5.82 4.54
C LYS A 27 -7.20 6.19 3.44
N ARG A 28 -7.24 7.44 3.00
CA ARG A 28 -8.13 7.90 1.91
C ARG A 28 -7.71 7.29 0.57
N ALA A 29 -6.43 7.30 0.24
CA ALA A 29 -5.88 6.72 -0.97
C ALA A 29 -6.14 5.22 -1.05
N TYR A 30 -5.84 4.50 0.05
CA TYR A 30 -6.15 3.07 0.16
C TYR A 30 -7.62 2.77 -0.08
N ARG A 31 -8.55 3.48 0.59
CA ARG A 31 -9.99 3.24 0.41
C ARG A 31 -10.47 3.49 -1.02
N LYS A 32 -9.86 4.44 -1.73
CA LYS A 32 -10.17 4.70 -3.14
C LYS A 32 -9.70 3.53 -4.00
N LEU A 33 -8.42 3.20 -3.91
CA LEU A 33 -7.80 2.11 -4.67
C LEU A 33 -8.42 0.74 -4.36
N ALA A 34 -8.76 0.47 -3.10
CA ALA A 34 -9.39 -0.79 -2.69
C ALA A 34 -10.77 -0.98 -3.33
N ARG A 35 -11.52 0.10 -3.54
CA ARG A 35 -12.80 0.06 -4.27
C ARG A 35 -12.58 -0.12 -5.76
N ASP A 36 -11.63 0.63 -6.33
CA ASP A 36 -11.33 0.61 -7.76
C ASP A 36 -10.74 -0.74 -8.21
N LEU A 37 -10.00 -1.42 -7.33
CA LEU A 37 -9.31 -2.69 -7.57
C LEU A 37 -10.05 -3.90 -6.97
N HIS A 38 -11.22 -3.71 -6.37
CA HIS A 38 -11.94 -4.80 -5.69
C HIS A 38 -12.22 -5.95 -6.67
N PRO A 39 -12.00 -7.23 -6.28
CA PRO A 39 -12.24 -8.37 -7.16
C PRO A 39 -13.70 -8.47 -7.62
N ASP A 40 -14.67 -8.13 -6.78
CA ASP A 40 -16.09 -8.11 -7.19
C ASP A 40 -16.38 -7.10 -8.32
N ALA A 41 -15.64 -5.99 -8.38
CA ALA A 41 -15.75 -5.00 -9.45
C ALA A 41 -14.86 -5.34 -10.66
N ASN A 42 -13.91 -6.26 -10.48
CA ASN A 42 -12.89 -6.63 -11.46
C ASN A 42 -12.71 -8.16 -11.57
N PRO A 43 -13.80 -8.94 -11.80
CA PRO A 43 -13.74 -10.40 -11.69
C PRO A 43 -12.82 -11.06 -12.72
N ASP A 44 -12.66 -10.45 -13.89
CA ASP A 44 -11.85 -10.98 -15.00
C ASP A 44 -10.47 -10.32 -15.12
N ASN A 45 -10.08 -9.47 -14.15
CA ASN A 45 -8.82 -8.73 -14.19
C ASN A 45 -7.87 -9.20 -13.08
N PRO A 46 -7.01 -10.21 -13.35
CA PRO A 46 -6.04 -10.69 -12.37
C PRO A 46 -5.04 -9.59 -11.93
N ALA A 47 -4.72 -8.65 -12.81
CA ALA A 47 -3.84 -7.53 -12.47
C ALA A 47 -4.45 -6.59 -11.43
N ALA A 48 -5.78 -6.45 -11.39
CA ALA A 48 -6.47 -5.71 -10.33
C ALA A 48 -6.28 -6.39 -8.96
N GLY A 49 -6.34 -7.72 -8.92
CA GLY A 49 -6.08 -8.49 -7.71
C GLY A 49 -4.63 -8.40 -7.22
N GLU A 50 -3.66 -8.45 -8.12
CA GLU A 50 -2.24 -8.24 -7.77
C GLU A 50 -2.00 -6.85 -7.21
N ARG A 51 -2.54 -5.83 -7.89
CA ARG A 51 -2.43 -4.45 -7.43
C ARG A 51 -3.14 -4.27 -6.09
N PHE A 52 -4.33 -4.82 -5.90
CA PHE A 52 -5.06 -4.77 -4.62
C PHE A 52 -4.23 -5.34 -3.47
N LYS A 53 -3.51 -6.45 -3.69
CA LYS A 53 -2.59 -7.01 -2.70
C LYS A 53 -1.45 -6.03 -2.38
N ALA A 54 -0.81 -5.44 -3.39
CA ALA A 54 0.26 -4.46 -3.20
C ALA A 54 -0.22 -3.23 -2.41
N VAL A 55 -1.39 -2.68 -2.76
CA VAL A 55 -1.95 -1.51 -2.06
C VAL A 55 -2.35 -1.85 -0.62
N SER A 56 -2.85 -3.07 -0.39
CA SER A 56 -3.20 -3.56 0.95
C SER A 56 -1.96 -3.74 1.84
N GLU A 57 -0.88 -4.29 1.29
CA GLU A 57 0.41 -4.42 1.97
C GLU A 57 0.98 -3.05 2.33
N ALA A 58 1.00 -2.13 1.35
CA ALA A 58 1.44 -0.76 1.55
C ALA A 58 0.68 -0.05 2.67
N HIS A 59 -0.66 -0.15 2.67
CA HIS A 59 -1.47 0.43 3.73
C HIS A 59 -1.20 -0.23 5.09
N ASN A 60 -1.02 -1.55 5.17
CA ASN A 60 -0.77 -2.25 6.43
C ASN A 60 0.55 -1.82 7.09
N VAL A 61 1.55 -1.45 6.29
CA VAL A 61 2.83 -0.92 6.77
C VAL A 61 2.73 0.57 7.10
N LEU A 62 2.20 1.38 6.18
CA LEU A 62 2.20 2.84 6.29
C LEU A 62 1.13 3.40 7.25
N SER A 63 0.07 2.64 7.53
CA SER A 63 -0.96 3.06 8.51
C SER A 63 -0.55 2.83 9.97
N ASP A 64 0.43 1.97 10.21
CA ASP A 64 0.97 1.71 11.54
C ASP A 64 2.24 2.58 11.76
N PRO A 65 2.24 3.52 12.71
CA PRO A 65 3.38 4.40 12.94
C PRO A 65 4.69 3.66 13.25
N ALA A 66 4.62 2.51 13.94
CA ALA A 66 5.80 1.73 14.28
C ALA A 66 6.38 1.07 13.02
N LYS A 67 5.54 0.40 12.23
CA LYS A 67 5.96 -0.25 10.97
C LYS A 67 6.39 0.76 9.92
N ARG A 68 5.69 1.91 9.83
CA ARG A 68 6.07 3.01 8.93
C ARG A 68 7.46 3.52 9.26
N LYS A 69 7.77 3.70 10.55
CA LYS A 69 9.10 4.11 10.98
C LYS A 69 10.15 3.07 10.60
N GLU A 70 9.92 1.79 10.88
CA GLU A 70 10.83 0.71 10.48
C GLU A 70 11.03 0.65 8.96
N TYR A 71 9.95 0.83 8.19
CA TYR A 71 9.98 0.90 6.74
C TYR A 71 10.81 2.10 6.25
N ASP A 72 10.56 3.29 6.80
CA ASP A 72 11.28 4.50 6.43
C ASP A 72 12.78 4.43 6.82
N GLU A 73 13.13 3.68 7.86
CA GLU A 73 14.52 3.41 8.27
C GLU A 73 15.23 2.36 7.41
N THR A 74 14.49 1.50 6.71
CA THR A 74 15.06 0.35 5.95
C THR A 74 15.01 0.51 4.43
N ARG A 75 14.19 1.42 3.89
CA ARG A 75 14.02 1.70 2.45
C ARG A 75 15.15 2.49 1.81
#